data_AF-A0A8H4X816-F1
#
_entry.id   AF-A0A8H4X816-F1
#
_cell.length_a   1.000
_cell.length_b   1.000
_cell.length_c   1.000
_cell.angle_alpha   90.00
_cell.angle_beta   90.00
_cell.angle_gamma   90.00
#
_symmetry.space_group_name_H-M   'P 1'
#
loop_
_entity.id
_entity.type
_entity.pdbx_description
1 polymer ?
#
loop_
_entity_poly.entity_id
_entity_poly.type
_entity_poly.pdbx_seq_one_letter_code
_entity_poly.pdbx_strand_id
1 'polypeptide(L)'
;MSNQPPVHYTVDPSTNPGSWPPPAPELGGNASISRVDVTFININGDSNFRIIRTGTNEHVHHAVTQVTKHIARGLYRIISMNVSDYSCVVVMSTEKSRDELMFRNGFPWDKENDPQPEVVLK
;
A
#
# COMPACT_ATOMS: atom_id res chain seq x y z
N MET A 1 -50.17 -6.97 -10.59
CA MET A 1 -49.24 -8.12 -10.72
C MET A 1 -48.34 -7.90 -11.93
N SER A 2 -47.05 -7.72 -11.70
CA SER A 2 -46.01 -8.40 -12.48
C SER A 2 -45.03 -8.98 -11.47
N ASN A 3 -45.22 -10.27 -11.18
CA ASN A 3 -44.28 -11.09 -10.40
C ASN A 3 -42.97 -11.16 -11.19
N GLN A 4 -41.96 -10.39 -10.80
CA GLN A 4 -40.58 -10.73 -11.12
C GLN A 4 -39.99 -11.39 -9.87
N PRO A 5 -39.44 -12.62 -9.97
CA PRO A 5 -38.80 -13.25 -8.83
C PRO A 5 -37.66 -12.34 -8.35
N PRO A 6 -37.48 -12.17 -7.03
CA PRO A 6 -36.42 -11.34 -6.49
C PRO A 6 -35.08 -11.87 -7.00
N VAL A 7 -34.33 -11.02 -7.70
CA VAL A 7 -32.99 -11.33 -8.17
C VAL A 7 -32.07 -11.37 -6.96
N HIS A 8 -31.57 -12.54 -6.61
CA HIS A 8 -30.55 -12.71 -5.58
C HIS A 8 -29.18 -12.52 -6.20
N TYR A 9 -28.53 -11.39 -5.91
CA TYR A 9 -27.12 -11.17 -6.22
C TYR A 9 -26.28 -11.74 -5.08
N THR A 10 -25.32 -12.61 -5.41
CA THR A 10 -24.27 -13.02 -4.47
C THR A 10 -23.02 -12.25 -4.84
N VAL A 11 -22.69 -11.25 -4.03
CA VAL A 11 -21.46 -10.46 -4.19
C VAL A 11 -20.34 -11.23 -3.51
N ASP A 12 -19.34 -11.62 -4.28
CA ASP A 12 -18.07 -12.11 -3.75
C ASP A 12 -17.31 -10.92 -3.13
N PRO A 13 -17.13 -10.86 -1.80
CA PRO A 13 -16.44 -9.76 -1.14
C PRO A 13 -14.97 -9.64 -1.56
N SER A 14 -14.43 -10.63 -2.27
CA SER A 14 -13.02 -10.67 -2.66
C SER A 14 -12.67 -9.88 -3.93
N THR A 15 -13.64 -9.31 -4.67
CA THR A 15 -13.35 -8.74 -6.01
C THR A 15 -13.86 -7.33 -6.34
N ASN A 16 -14.33 -6.51 -5.39
CA ASN A 16 -14.69 -5.11 -5.71
C ASN A 16 -14.44 -4.09 -4.56
N PRO A 17 -13.58 -3.06 -4.77
CA PRO A 17 -13.36 -1.97 -3.81
C PRO A 17 -14.58 -1.07 -3.56
N GLY A 18 -15.61 -1.11 -4.42
CA GLY A 18 -16.77 -0.21 -4.33
C GLY A 18 -17.78 -0.50 -3.22
N SER A 19 -17.55 -1.51 -2.37
CA SER A 19 -18.50 -1.99 -1.35
C SER A 19 -17.97 -2.02 0.09
N TRP A 20 -16.88 -1.29 0.39
CA TRP A 20 -16.50 -1.07 1.77
C TRP A 20 -17.61 -0.29 2.49
N PRO A 21 -18.07 -0.73 3.68
CA PRO A 21 -19.04 0.06 4.43
C PRO A 21 -18.43 1.45 4.71
N PRO A 22 -19.22 2.54 4.66
CA PRO A 22 -18.73 3.83 5.15
C PRO A 22 -18.23 3.63 6.59
N PRO A 23 -17.11 4.26 6.99
CA PRO A 23 -16.58 4.10 8.33
C PRO A 23 -17.70 4.32 9.33
N ALA A 24 -17.90 3.35 10.23
CA ALA A 24 -18.90 3.44 11.27
C ALA A 24 -18.73 4.80 11.97
N PRO A 25 -19.78 5.64 12.08
CA PRO A 25 -19.66 7.00 12.62
C PRO A 25 -19.15 7.02 14.08
N GLU A 26 -19.09 5.87 14.74
CA GLU A 26 -18.62 5.70 16.12
C GLU A 26 -17.11 5.38 16.22
N LEU A 27 -16.43 5.13 15.11
CA LEU A 27 -14.96 5.09 15.03
C LEU A 27 -14.51 6.35 14.30
N GLY A 28 -14.34 7.45 15.05
CA GLY A 28 -13.89 8.76 14.57
C GLY A 28 -12.46 8.78 14.01
N GLY A 29 -12.18 7.95 13.00
CA GLY A 29 -10.94 7.93 12.24
C GLY A 29 -11.28 7.65 10.79
N ASN A 30 -11.13 8.65 9.92
CA ASN A 30 -11.33 8.55 8.48
C ASN A 30 -10.71 7.26 7.92
N ALA A 31 -11.54 6.28 7.56
CA ALA A 31 -11.06 5.13 6.79
C ALA A 31 -10.59 5.65 5.43
N SER A 32 -9.28 5.79 5.26
CA SER A 32 -8.67 6.19 4.00
C SER A 32 -8.71 5.01 3.05
N ILE A 33 -9.77 4.94 2.23
CA ILE A 33 -9.89 3.95 1.16
C ILE A 33 -9.08 4.47 -0.03
N SER A 34 -8.05 3.73 -0.42
CA SER A 34 -7.26 4.01 -1.62
C SER A 34 -7.63 3.03 -2.74
N ARG A 35 -7.54 3.47 -4.00
CA ARG A 35 -7.76 2.59 -5.17
C ARG A 35 -6.86 1.36 -5.15
N VAL A 36 -5.60 1.56 -4.76
CA VAL A 36 -4.60 0.51 -4.56
C VAL A 36 -4.15 0.53 -3.11
N ASP A 37 -4.40 -0.56 -2.39
CA ASP A 37 -3.94 -0.75 -1.02
C ASP A 37 -2.48 -1.23 -1.03
N VAL A 38 -1.61 -0.58 -0.29
CA VAL A 38 -0.17 -0.89 -0.25
C VAL A 38 0.25 -1.21 1.17
N THR A 39 0.76 -2.43 1.37
CA THR A 39 1.20 -2.89 2.69
C THR A 39 2.67 -3.26 2.65
N PHE A 40 3.47 -2.67 3.53
CA PHE A 40 4.86 -3.05 3.74
C PHE A 40 4.99 -3.80 5.05
N ILE A 41 5.60 -4.98 5.02
CA ILE A 41 5.83 -5.84 6.17
C ILE A 41 7.33 -6.07 6.29
N ASN A 42 7.92 -5.68 7.42
CA ASN A 42 9.31 -5.96 7.70
C ASN A 42 9.45 -7.19 8.60
N ILE A 43 10.20 -8.18 8.11
CA ILE A 43 10.45 -9.43 8.84
C ILE A 43 11.70 -9.36 9.72
N ASN A 44 12.51 -8.31 9.60
CA ASN A 44 13.73 -8.18 10.40
C ASN A 44 13.38 -7.83 11.86
N GLY A 45 13.83 -8.67 12.79
CA GLY A 45 13.62 -8.53 14.24
C GLY A 45 14.25 -7.27 14.84
N ASP A 46 15.36 -6.80 14.27
CA ASP A 46 16.22 -5.77 14.86
C ASP A 46 15.75 -4.34 14.56
N SER A 47 14.77 -4.17 13.67
CA SER A 47 14.12 -2.89 13.40
C SER A 47 12.83 -2.71 14.22
N ASN A 48 12.55 -1.48 14.65
CA ASN A 48 11.28 -1.10 15.26
C ASN A 48 10.15 -0.89 14.23
N PHE A 49 10.46 -0.92 12.93
CA PHE A 49 9.46 -0.90 11.88
C PHE A 49 8.95 -2.32 11.63
N ARG A 50 7.64 -2.55 11.82
CA ARG A 50 6.98 -3.86 11.62
C ARG A 50 6.07 -3.87 10.40
N ILE A 51 5.12 -2.94 10.37
CA ILE A 51 4.15 -2.85 9.29
C ILE A 51 3.77 -1.39 9.04
N ILE A 52 3.51 -1.05 7.79
CA ILE A 52 2.69 0.12 7.44
C ILE A 52 1.71 -0.29 6.36
N ARG A 53 0.47 0.18 6.52
CA ARG A 53 -0.56 0.13 5.49
C ARG A 53 -0.82 1.54 5.01
N THR A 54 -0.83 1.71 3.70
CA THR A 54 -1.04 2.98 3.01
C THR A 54 -1.73 2.67 1.67
N GLY A 55 -1.80 3.64 0.76
CA GLY A 55 -2.33 3.38 -0.56
C GLY A 55 -2.19 4.58 -1.48
N THR A 56 -2.49 4.34 -2.75
CA THR A 56 -2.53 5.37 -3.78
C THR A 56 -3.84 5.28 -4.56
N ASN A 57 -4.29 6.43 -5.07
CA ASN A 57 -5.43 6.49 -5.99
C ASN A 57 -5.00 6.34 -7.46
N GLU A 58 -3.71 6.21 -7.73
CA GLU A 58 -3.15 5.95 -9.05
C GLU A 58 -3.24 4.47 -9.45
N HIS A 59 -2.73 4.14 -10.64
CA HIS A 59 -2.58 2.76 -11.09
C HIS A 59 -1.55 2.01 -10.24
N VAL A 60 -1.66 0.69 -10.11
CA VAL A 60 -0.71 -0.13 -9.32
C VAL A 60 0.76 0.02 -9.76
N HIS A 61 0.99 0.38 -11.02
CA HIS A 61 2.33 0.70 -11.53
C HIS A 61 3.00 1.85 -10.77
N HIS A 62 2.24 2.81 -10.25
CA HIS A 62 2.77 3.86 -9.38
C HIS A 62 3.37 3.25 -8.11
N ALA A 63 2.62 2.37 -7.43
CA ALA A 63 3.10 1.69 -6.23
C ALA A 63 4.36 0.86 -6.52
N VAL A 64 4.37 0.08 -7.61
CA VAL A 64 5.54 -0.72 -8.02
C VAL A 64 6.75 0.17 -8.32
N THR A 65 6.55 1.32 -8.95
CA THR A 65 7.62 2.28 -9.25
C THR A 65 8.24 2.82 -7.96
N GLN A 66 7.41 3.21 -6.99
CA GLN A 66 7.87 3.71 -5.69
C GLN A 66 8.68 2.64 -4.95
N VAL A 67 8.17 1.41 -4.89
CA VAL A 67 8.89 0.26 -4.32
C VAL A 67 10.26 0.08 -4.98
N THR A 68 10.32 0.13 -6.31
CA THR A 68 11.57 -0.04 -7.06
C THR A 68 12.58 1.07 -6.72
N LYS A 69 12.13 2.32 -6.62
CA LYS A 69 12.98 3.45 -6.20
C LYS A 69 13.56 3.23 -4.80
N HIS A 70 12.75 2.77 -3.85
CA HIS A 70 13.21 2.50 -2.49
C HIS A 70 14.30 1.42 -2.43
N ILE A 71 14.18 0.36 -3.23
CA ILE A 71 15.20 -0.69 -3.33
C ILE A 71 16.49 -0.11 -3.90
N ALA A 72 16.39 0.67 -4.97
CA ALA A 72 17.55 1.26 -5.62
C ALA A 72 18.29 2.26 -4.71
N ARG A 73 17.57 2.92 -3.78
CA ARG A 73 18.14 3.75 -2.71
C ARG A 73 18.71 2.93 -1.54
N GLY A 74 18.57 1.61 -1.54
CA GLY A 74 19.07 0.73 -0.49
C GLY A 74 18.31 0.84 0.83
N LEU A 75 17.03 1.27 0.81
CA LEU A 75 16.24 1.40 2.05
C LEU A 75 15.91 0.04 2.67
N TYR A 76 15.70 -0.97 1.83
CA TYR A 76 15.38 -2.34 2.24
C TYR A 76 15.64 -3.32 1.10
N ARG A 77 15.61 -4.61 1.41
CA ARG A 77 15.64 -5.70 0.43
C ARG A 77 14.26 -6.33 0.35
N ILE A 78 13.77 -6.60 -0.86
CA ILE A 78 12.53 -7.37 -1.04
C ILE A 78 12.80 -8.84 -0.75
N ILE A 79 11.93 -9.43 0.07
CA ILE A 79 11.85 -10.87 0.30
C ILE A 79 10.77 -11.47 -0.60
N SER A 80 9.61 -10.83 -0.66
CA SER A 80 8.54 -11.19 -1.59
C SER A 80 7.66 -9.98 -1.90
N MET A 81 7.09 -9.94 -3.10
CA MET A 81 6.14 -8.91 -3.50
C MET A 81 4.96 -9.56 -4.22
N ASN A 82 3.74 -9.28 -3.76
CA ASN A 82 2.50 -9.69 -4.43
C ASN A 82 1.78 -8.45 -4.95
N VAL A 83 1.37 -8.48 -6.22
CA VAL A 83 0.81 -7.32 -6.91
C VAL A 83 -0.44 -7.74 -7.68
N SER A 84 -1.50 -6.97 -7.52
CA SER A 84 -2.76 -7.05 -8.28
C SER A 84 -3.25 -5.64 -8.60
N ASP A 85 -4.29 -5.51 -9.42
CA ASP A 85 -4.83 -4.20 -9.81
C ASP A 85 -5.27 -3.31 -8.64
N TYR A 86 -5.55 -3.92 -7.48
CA TYR A 86 -6.08 -3.23 -6.29
C TYR A 86 -5.19 -3.35 -5.05
N SER A 87 -4.12 -4.12 -5.11
CA SER A 87 -3.23 -4.30 -3.95
C SER A 87 -1.78 -4.55 -4.31
N CYS A 88 -0.88 -4.04 -3.46
CA CYS A 88 0.55 -4.31 -3.50
C CYS A 88 1.04 -4.63 -2.09
N VAL A 89 1.44 -5.89 -1.88
CA VAL A 89 2.00 -6.34 -0.60
C VAL A 89 3.49 -6.56 -0.77
N VAL A 90 4.28 -5.82 0.00
CA VAL A 90 5.75 -5.85 -0.02
C VAL A 90 6.23 -6.43 1.30
N VAL A 91 6.75 -7.65 1.26
CA VAL A 91 7.50 -8.24 2.38
C VAL A 91 8.97 -7.91 2.17
N MET A 92 9.53 -7.19 3.13
CA MET A 92 10.88 -6.66 3.06
C MET A 92 11.70 -7.00 4.30
N SER A 93 13.01 -6.85 4.20
CA SER A 93 13.93 -6.92 5.33
C SER A 93 14.80 -5.67 5.37
N THR A 94 14.82 -5.02 6.53
CA THR A 94 15.68 -3.87 6.81
C THR A 94 15.94 -3.74 8.30
N GLU A 95 17.17 -3.40 8.66
CA GLU A 95 17.58 -3.03 10.03
C GLU A 95 17.27 -1.57 10.33
N LYS A 96 16.96 -0.77 9.30
CA LYS A 96 16.65 0.66 9.45
C LYS A 96 15.42 0.86 10.33
N SER A 97 15.47 1.86 11.20
CA SER A 97 14.34 2.22 12.05
C SER A 97 13.20 2.82 11.24
N ARG A 98 11.99 2.86 11.82
CA ARG A 98 10.84 3.56 11.23
C ARG A 98 11.16 5.03 10.93
N ASP A 99 11.82 5.70 11.85
CA ASP A 99 12.15 7.11 11.70
C ASP A 99 13.18 7.31 10.58
N GLU A 100 14.18 6.44 10.49
CA GLU A 100 15.16 6.45 9.41
C GLU A 100 14.51 6.19 8.05
N LEU A 101 13.57 5.25 7.96
CA LEU A 101 12.82 5.01 6.73
C LEU A 101 11.97 6.25 6.36
N MET A 102 11.27 6.85 7.30
CA MET A 102 10.39 8.00 7.06
C MET A 102 11.13 9.32 6.85
N PHE A 103 12.38 9.42 7.28
CA PHE A 103 13.16 10.65 7.22
C PHE A 103 13.83 10.81 5.84
N ARG A 104 13.28 11.74 5.04
CA ARG A 104 13.89 12.23 3.79
C ARG A 104 14.19 11.19 2.70
N ASN A 105 13.65 9.99 2.82
CA ASN A 105 13.91 8.88 1.91
C ASN A 105 12.73 8.56 0.95
N GLY A 106 11.69 9.42 0.96
CA GLY A 106 10.51 9.22 0.12
C GLY A 106 9.71 7.96 0.47
N PHE A 107 9.96 7.34 1.62
CA PHE A 107 9.18 6.18 2.06
C PHE A 107 7.94 6.64 2.84
N PRO A 108 6.75 6.05 2.59
CA PRO A 108 6.43 5.09 1.53
C PRO A 108 6.12 5.74 0.16
N TRP A 109 6.03 7.08 0.11
CA TRP A 109 5.75 7.85 -1.10
C TRP A 109 6.71 9.04 -1.25
N ASP A 110 7.35 9.15 -2.42
CA ASP A 110 8.17 10.32 -2.76
C ASP A 110 7.35 11.61 -2.60
N LYS A 111 7.95 12.65 -2.03
CA LYS A 111 7.36 13.99 -1.93
C LYS A 111 8.03 14.90 -2.94
N GLU A 112 7.24 15.71 -3.66
CA GLU A 112 7.76 16.68 -4.64
C GLU A 112 8.75 17.68 -4.03
N ASN A 113 8.58 18.01 -2.75
CA ASN A 113 9.41 18.96 -2.02
C ASN A 113 10.60 18.33 -1.27
N ASP A 114 10.86 17.04 -1.48
CA ASP A 114 11.92 16.32 -0.77
C ASP A 114 12.92 15.75 -1.78
N PRO A 115 14.05 16.43 -2.05
CA PRO A 115 15.01 16.00 -3.06
C PRO A 115 15.58 14.64 -2.67
N GLN A 116 15.13 13.61 -3.39
CA GLN A 116 15.58 12.24 -3.19
C GLN A 116 16.91 12.00 -3.90
N PRO A 117 17.76 11.09 -3.40
CA PRO A 117 18.91 10.61 -4.15
C PRO A 117 18.48 10.14 -5.53
N GLU A 118 19.20 10.58 -6.58
CA GLU A 118 18.86 10.25 -7.95
C GLU A 118 18.95 8.73 -8.17
N VAL A 119 17.84 8.14 -8.63
CA VAL A 119 17.77 6.72 -8.96
C VAL A 119 17.78 6.58 -10.47
N VAL A 120 18.91 6.16 -11.03
CA VAL A 120 18.98 5.78 -12.45
C VAL A 120 18.48 4.34 -12.58
N LEU A 121 17.22 4.18 -12.94
CA LEU A 121 16.69 2.90 -13.42
C LEU A 121 17.18 2.74 -14.87
N LYS A 122 18.31 2.02 -15.06
CA LYS A 122 18.81 1.66 -16.39
C LYS A 122 18.04 0.48 -16.97
#